data_AF-A0A0C9SM73-F1
#
_entry.id   AF-A0A0C9SM73-F1
#
_cell.length_a   1.000
_cell.length_b   1.000
_cell.length_c   1.000
_cell.angle_alpha   90.00
_cell.angle_beta   90.00
_cell.angle_gamma   90.00
#
_symmetry.space_group_name_H-M   'P 1'
#
loop_
_entity.id
_entity.type
_entity.pdbx_description
1 polymer ?
#
loop_
_entity_poly.entity_id
_entity_poly.type
_entity_poly.pdbx_seq_one_letter_code
_entity_poly.pdbx_strand_id
1 'polypeptide(L)'
;MLLEALIRLRFHTITDLVEQKANYLGLQAFRHRNFSKEELQKLGPSARGTMYIQLSSFPTHYLVLVITEEAFRYALISVKVIPDSMYGNMIMEDIGWLDVQRIRGENGAGLVPGIVVGPHIADPQVGQKRKRNVGDGPRREDNFHLDTQTLRELYAYCCARVAYTKVEAQFKLRGIPYTHVNPTSALPRSSTLSCVQSSLAHSIPALCVQSSDILSGAPAAEAAMPNIRVIPLNWWSDKKAEVVTCVKLKYVQQPVGKRAAAGRSSSDIIRPSKRIIYDASEAVVSFLSEQVDTCVDEFLEEWARVSKMVVIAREGGYIEHVIFRERQFLNPSPFDAVARMAKDKKWQDVRLLSFDLQTVEFAYASDYTVSISCTDQLSPTGGSFELRFSRSAPSLSLPHPNSLGPPPLPFARLHLRSNPHEEAEPFLRQVLRHGPLAPSLHRLVGLLRDTLPIAVEVDRMAVAAREDHRVPLGPLRQSAFIKGPTEEPWFDTFVKGMGWWRVLYGDLRHALDLRLLTGKRIAILDASHSLFQGAAAAPLSQDDSDGFGFQPIPDFKAMVLDAVRSTRPLSSGAGMSTSRGKIAPIDVGVVCEGSAVGPVMKALHERVLKKLKGG
;
A
#
# COMPACT_ATOMS: atom_id res chain seq x y z
N MET A 1 47.74 44.04 36.48
CA MET A 1 48.69 43.20 35.73
C MET A 1 48.51 41.71 36.07
N LEU A 2 48.88 41.24 37.27
CA LEU A 2 48.81 39.81 37.62
C LEU A 2 47.38 39.23 37.60
N LEU A 3 46.41 39.94 38.21
CA LEU A 3 45.01 39.48 38.25
C LEU A 3 44.41 39.31 36.85
N GLU A 4 44.67 40.25 35.95
CA GLU A 4 44.17 40.20 34.57
C GLU A 4 44.82 39.06 33.77
N ALA A 5 46.12 38.83 33.97
CA ALA A 5 46.82 37.69 33.38
C ALA A 5 46.25 36.35 33.86
N LEU A 6 45.95 36.22 35.16
CA LEU A 6 45.34 35.02 35.73
C LEU A 6 43.91 34.79 35.19
N ILE A 7 43.13 35.85 35.03
CA ILE A 7 41.78 35.78 34.44
C ILE A 7 41.86 35.32 32.98
N ARG A 8 42.75 35.90 32.18
CA ARG A 8 42.98 35.48 30.78
C ARG A 8 43.43 34.03 30.69
N LEU A 9 44.38 33.62 31.54
CA LEU A 9 44.86 32.25 31.60
C LEU A 9 43.73 31.27 31.92
N ARG A 10 42.89 31.57 32.93
CA ARG A 10 41.73 30.76 33.30
C ARG A 10 40.81 30.52 32.09
N PHE A 11 40.42 31.58 31.37
CA PHE A 11 39.53 31.44 30.22
C PHE A 11 40.19 30.71 29.05
N HIS A 12 41.49 30.89 28.85
CA HIS A 12 42.23 30.15 27.83
C HIS A 12 42.22 28.64 28.13
N THR A 13 42.56 28.24 29.36
CA THR A 13 42.53 26.83 29.78
C THR A 13 41.14 26.20 29.67
N ILE A 14 40.08 26.93 30.02
CA ILE A 14 38.70 26.45 29.83
C ILE A 14 38.40 26.25 28.34
N THR A 15 38.80 27.18 27.49
CA THR A 15 38.60 27.12 26.04
C THR A 15 39.35 25.92 25.44
N ASP A 16 40.60 25.71 25.83
CA ASP A 16 41.43 24.58 25.39
C ASP A 16 40.79 23.24 25.79
N LEU A 17 40.26 23.14 27.02
CA LEU A 17 39.58 21.93 27.51
C LEU A 17 38.34 21.59 26.69
N VAL A 18 37.52 22.60 26.36
CA VAL A 18 36.33 22.42 25.53
C VAL A 18 36.72 21.97 24.13
N GLU A 19 37.72 22.61 23.54
CA GLU A 19 38.21 22.25 22.20
C GLU A 19 38.75 20.83 22.15
N GLN A 20 39.55 20.42 23.14
CA GLN A 20 40.07 19.07 23.23
C GLN A 20 38.94 18.03 23.32
N LYS A 21 37.89 18.31 24.08
CA LYS A 21 36.71 17.43 24.19
C LYS A 21 35.91 17.36 22.90
N ALA A 22 35.73 18.48 22.21
CA ALA A 22 35.08 18.52 20.91
C ALA A 22 35.87 17.72 19.86
N ASN A 23 37.19 17.92 19.80
CA ASN A 23 38.10 17.20 18.90
C ASN A 23 38.14 15.70 19.21
N TYR A 24 38.12 15.31 20.49
CA TYR A 24 38.02 13.91 20.90
C TYR A 24 36.75 13.22 20.38
N LEU A 25 35.63 13.97 20.30
CA LEU A 25 34.38 13.51 19.71
C LEU A 25 34.35 13.61 18.17
N GLY A 26 35.42 14.06 17.52
CA GLY A 26 35.46 14.29 16.07
C GLY A 26 34.63 15.48 15.59
N LEU A 27 34.26 16.40 16.50
CA LEU A 27 33.41 17.56 16.18
C LEU A 27 34.26 18.73 15.68
N GLN A 28 33.74 19.47 14.69
CA GLN A 28 34.44 20.62 14.12
C GLN A 28 34.22 21.87 14.97
N ALA A 29 35.22 22.23 15.78
CA ALA A 29 35.18 23.34 16.73
C ALA A 29 35.99 24.56 16.26
N PHE A 30 35.53 25.75 16.61
CA PHE A 30 36.14 27.03 16.25
C PHE A 30 36.08 27.98 17.44
N ARG A 31 37.23 28.53 17.85
CA ARG A 31 37.29 29.57 18.90
C ARG A 31 36.68 30.89 18.45
N HIS A 32 36.82 31.20 17.16
CA HIS A 32 36.36 32.44 16.55
C HIS A 32 35.69 32.16 15.19
N ARG A 33 34.70 32.98 14.87
CA ARG A 33 34.00 33.03 13.58
C ARG A 33 33.87 34.49 13.15
N ASN A 34 33.67 34.75 11.87
CA ASN A 34 33.66 36.10 11.28
C ASN A 34 32.38 36.89 11.60
N PHE A 35 32.01 36.97 12.87
CA PHE A 35 30.89 37.78 13.35
C PHE A 35 31.35 39.20 13.64
N SER A 36 30.49 40.19 13.35
CA SER A 36 30.76 41.58 13.76
C SER A 36 30.68 41.72 15.28
N LYS A 37 31.17 42.84 15.82
CA LYS A 37 31.11 43.08 17.27
C LYS A 37 29.67 43.14 17.77
N GLU A 38 28.77 43.71 16.98
CA GLU A 38 27.33 43.81 17.27
C GLU A 38 26.69 42.41 17.35
N GLU A 39 27.07 41.51 16.43
CA GLU A 39 26.59 40.13 16.43
C GLU A 39 27.09 39.34 17.65
N LEU A 40 28.36 39.50 18.02
CA LEU A 40 28.93 38.86 19.22
C LEU A 40 28.25 39.31 20.51
N GLN A 41 27.79 40.56 20.59
CA GLN A 41 27.06 41.08 21.75
C GLN A 41 25.70 40.39 21.95
N LYS A 42 25.10 39.78 20.92
CA LYS A 42 23.83 39.02 21.04
C LYS A 42 23.95 37.80 21.96
N LEU A 43 25.15 37.24 22.14
CA LEU A 43 25.43 36.14 23.07
C LEU A 43 25.46 36.59 24.54
N GLY A 44 25.30 37.90 24.79
CA GLY A 44 25.12 38.50 26.10
C GLY A 44 26.38 39.19 26.64
N PRO A 45 26.20 40.19 27.53
CA PRO A 45 27.29 41.03 28.01
C PRO A 45 28.27 40.32 28.95
N SER A 46 27.87 39.16 29.51
CA SER A 46 28.69 38.34 30.40
C SER A 46 29.59 37.35 29.67
N ALA A 47 29.58 37.33 28.33
CA ALA A 47 30.43 36.46 27.54
C ALA A 47 31.91 36.89 27.68
N ARG A 48 32.74 35.98 28.17
CA ARG A 48 34.20 36.16 28.32
C ARG A 48 34.99 35.30 27.33
N GLY A 49 34.36 34.26 26.78
CA GLY A 49 34.87 33.43 25.70
C GLY A 49 33.75 32.67 25.02
N THR A 50 34.01 32.17 23.80
CA THR A 50 33.05 31.41 23.01
C THR A 50 33.73 30.24 22.32
N MET A 51 33.00 29.13 22.20
CA MET A 51 33.36 28.02 21.32
C MET A 51 32.20 27.73 20.39
N TYR A 52 32.46 27.68 19.09
CA TYR A 52 31.48 27.37 18.06
C TYR A 52 31.73 25.95 17.55
N ILE A 53 30.79 25.05 17.74
CA ILE A 53 30.86 23.67 17.23
C ILE A 53 29.85 23.55 16.08
N GLN A 54 30.35 23.33 14.88
CA GLN A 54 29.54 23.25 13.67
C GLN A 54 28.78 21.93 13.62
N LEU A 55 27.48 21.98 13.29
CA LEU A 55 26.69 20.76 13.11
C LEU A 55 26.96 20.17 11.72
N SER A 56 27.53 18.96 11.66
CA SER A 56 27.94 18.31 10.40
C SER A 56 26.78 18.12 9.41
N SER A 57 25.60 17.72 9.91
CA SER A 57 24.39 17.57 9.09
C SER A 57 23.78 18.92 8.67
N PHE A 58 24.15 20.02 9.35
CA PHE A 58 23.57 21.34 9.14
C PHE A 58 24.65 22.43 9.21
N PRO A 59 25.46 22.60 8.15
CA PRO A 59 26.65 23.45 8.20
C PRO A 59 26.42 24.92 8.54
N THR A 60 25.20 25.43 8.38
CA THR A 60 24.79 26.79 8.75
C THR A 60 24.40 26.94 10.22
N HIS A 61 24.51 25.88 11.02
CA HIS A 61 24.10 25.86 12.42
C HIS A 61 25.26 25.49 13.33
N TYR A 62 25.27 26.08 14.53
CA TYR A 62 26.32 25.86 15.52
C TYR A 62 25.73 25.61 16.91
N LEU A 63 26.27 24.63 17.61
CA LEU A 63 26.23 24.60 19.07
C LEU A 63 27.30 25.56 19.60
N VAL A 64 26.88 26.56 20.35
CA VAL A 64 27.75 27.59 20.92
C VAL A 64 27.84 27.39 22.42
N LEU A 65 29.06 27.23 22.91
CA LEU A 65 29.37 27.29 24.34
C LEU A 65 29.84 28.71 24.66
N VAL A 66 29.07 29.41 25.47
CA VAL A 66 29.39 30.74 25.97
C VAL A 66 30.00 30.61 27.36
N ILE A 67 31.27 30.98 27.48
CA ILE A 67 32.04 30.94 28.71
C ILE A 67 31.79 32.25 29.45
N THR A 68 31.16 32.17 30.61
CA THR A 68 30.93 33.32 31.49
C THR A 68 31.88 33.29 32.69
N GLU A 69 31.77 34.25 33.61
CA GLU A 69 32.57 34.23 34.84
C GLU A 69 32.18 33.09 35.80
N GLU A 70 30.91 32.71 35.79
CA GLU A 70 30.31 31.78 36.74
C GLU A 70 30.17 30.36 36.20
N ALA A 71 29.75 30.19 34.94
CA ALA A 71 29.44 28.88 34.35
C ALA A 71 29.47 28.86 32.80
N PHE A 72 29.30 27.69 32.21
CA PHE A 72 28.96 27.55 30.79
C PHE A 72 27.47 27.87 30.54
N ARG A 73 27.20 28.57 29.44
CA ARG A 73 25.87 28.66 28.83
C ARG A 73 25.90 28.08 27.43
N TYR A 74 24.80 27.51 26.99
CA TYR A 74 24.72 26.80 25.72
C TYR A 74 23.64 27.42 24.84
N ALA A 75 23.95 27.62 23.56
CA ALA A 75 22.98 28.11 22.58
C ALA A 75 23.11 27.31 21.28
N LEU A 76 21.98 27.10 20.61
CA LEU A 76 21.94 26.71 19.21
C LEU A 76 21.75 27.99 18.39
N ILE A 77 22.62 28.25 17.42
CA ILE A 77 22.49 29.40 16.52
C ILE A 77 22.33 28.96 15.07
N SER A 78 21.57 29.76 14.31
CA SER A 78 21.55 29.70 12.85
C SER A 78 22.31 30.88 12.27
N VAL A 79 23.10 30.63 11.23
CA VAL A 79 24.06 31.59 10.68
C VAL A 79 23.87 31.76 9.19
N LYS A 80 23.90 33.03 8.75
CA LYS A 80 23.94 33.40 7.34
C LYS A 80 25.22 34.14 7.02
N VAL A 81 25.84 33.78 5.90
CA VAL A 81 27.02 34.48 5.36
C VAL A 81 26.53 35.66 4.53
N ILE A 82 27.10 36.85 4.76
CA ILE A 82 26.82 38.05 3.97
C ILE A 82 27.67 37.98 2.69
N PRO A 83 27.04 37.79 1.51
CA PRO A 83 27.76 37.57 0.26
C PRO A 83 28.60 38.78 -0.19
N ASP A 84 28.17 40.01 0.15
CA ASP A 84 28.81 41.25 -0.31
C ASP A 84 29.85 41.81 0.66
N SER A 85 30.25 41.05 1.68
CA SER A 85 31.26 41.49 2.64
C SER A 85 32.66 41.01 2.23
N MET A 86 33.65 41.89 2.26
CA MET A 86 35.03 41.58 1.83
C MET A 86 35.70 40.42 2.61
N TYR A 87 35.16 40.06 3.78
CA TYR A 87 35.72 39.02 4.66
C TYR A 87 34.75 37.86 4.95
N GLY A 88 33.63 37.76 4.21
CA GLY A 88 32.63 36.73 4.46
C GLY A 88 32.05 36.81 5.87
N ASN A 89 31.69 38.01 6.31
CA ASN A 89 31.06 38.28 7.59
C ASN A 89 29.79 37.44 7.73
N MET A 90 29.57 36.95 8.94
CA MET A 90 28.45 36.11 9.32
C MET A 90 27.50 36.89 10.24
N ILE A 91 26.21 36.57 10.17
CA ILE A 91 25.18 37.08 11.08
C ILE A 91 24.46 35.93 11.76
N MET A 92 24.07 36.13 13.01
CA MET A 92 23.21 35.22 13.76
C MET A 92 21.75 35.56 13.45
N GLU A 93 21.08 34.70 12.68
CA GLU A 93 19.66 34.87 12.33
C GLU A 93 18.75 34.48 13.49
N ASP A 94 19.08 33.40 14.18
CA ASP A 94 18.33 32.89 15.33
C ASP A 94 19.28 32.39 16.43
N ILE A 95 18.86 32.55 17.69
CA ILE A 95 19.60 32.14 18.89
C ILE A 95 18.65 31.43 19.86
N GLY A 96 18.73 30.11 19.92
CA GLY A 96 18.00 29.27 20.86
C GLY A 96 18.86 28.87 22.07
N TRP A 97 18.67 29.53 23.21
CA TRP A 97 19.34 29.13 24.46
C TRP A 97 18.87 27.76 24.96
N LEU A 98 19.81 26.91 25.37
CA LEU A 98 19.57 25.52 25.77
C LEU A 98 19.52 25.39 27.28
N ASP A 99 18.52 24.64 27.77
CA ASP A 99 18.39 24.24 29.16
C ASP A 99 18.88 22.79 29.32
N VAL A 100 20.11 22.63 29.81
CA VAL A 100 20.79 21.33 29.90
C VAL A 100 20.06 20.39 30.87
N GLN A 101 19.55 20.91 32.00
CA GLN A 101 18.84 20.11 33.00
C GLN A 101 17.56 19.53 32.43
N ARG A 102 16.81 20.34 31.66
CA ARG A 102 15.59 19.89 30.97
C ARG A 102 15.88 18.87 29.88
N ILE A 103 16.95 19.06 29.09
CA ILE A 103 17.32 18.15 27.99
C ILE A 103 17.67 16.77 28.52
N ARG A 104 18.36 16.69 29.67
CA ARG A 104 18.78 15.44 30.31
C ARG A 104 17.71 14.74 31.13
N GLY A 105 16.59 15.41 31.41
CA GLY A 105 15.53 14.86 32.25
C GLY A 105 15.90 14.80 33.74
N GLU A 106 16.84 15.63 34.20
CA GLU A 106 17.31 15.68 35.60
C GLU A 106 16.36 16.47 36.54
N ASN A 107 15.13 16.77 36.11
CA ASN A 107 14.10 17.27 37.02
C ASN A 107 13.60 16.10 37.88
N GLY A 108 14.02 16.12 39.14
CA GLY A 108 13.86 15.05 40.12
C GLY A 108 12.48 14.39 40.13
N ALA A 109 12.51 13.06 40.16
CA ALA A 109 11.46 12.25 40.75
C ALA A 109 11.28 12.68 42.22
N GLY A 110 10.34 13.60 42.47
CA GLY A 110 10.04 14.12 43.80
C GLY A 110 8.68 14.80 43.84
N LEU A 111 7.69 14.05 44.36
CA LEU A 111 6.39 14.50 44.88
C LEU A 111 5.45 15.25 43.93
N VAL A 112 4.45 14.51 43.47
CA VAL A 112 3.12 14.99 43.08
C VAL A 112 2.50 15.81 44.22
N PRO A 113 1.88 16.96 43.91
CA PRO A 113 0.63 17.31 44.59
C PRO A 113 -0.48 17.59 43.57
N GLY A 114 -1.56 16.81 43.68
CA GLY A 114 -2.93 17.26 43.47
C GLY A 114 -3.33 17.71 42.06
N ILE A 115 -3.88 16.77 41.30
CA ILE A 115 -4.82 17.06 40.22
C ILE A 115 -6.03 17.80 40.81
N VAL A 116 -6.25 19.05 40.39
CA VAL A 116 -7.57 19.69 40.42
C VAL A 116 -7.93 20.07 38.99
N VAL A 117 -9.01 19.46 38.51
CA VAL A 117 -9.63 19.67 37.20
C VAL A 117 -10.46 20.95 37.24
N GLY A 118 -10.29 21.86 36.28
CA GLY A 118 -11.23 22.96 36.01
C GLY A 118 -10.72 23.97 34.97
N PRO A 119 -11.56 24.46 34.03
CA PRO A 119 -11.12 24.97 32.73
C PRO A 119 -11.05 26.51 32.65
N HIS A 120 -10.10 27.06 31.87
CA HIS A 120 -10.25 28.20 30.94
C HIS A 120 -8.89 28.78 30.50
N ILE A 121 -8.71 28.87 29.17
CA ILE A 121 -8.11 29.94 28.35
C ILE A 121 -7.08 30.89 29.04
N ALA A 122 -5.83 30.89 28.58
CA ALA A 122 -5.04 32.08 28.17
C ALA A 122 -3.54 31.76 27.94
N ASP A 123 -2.94 32.47 26.98
CA ASP A 123 -1.52 32.47 26.57
C ASP A 123 -0.48 32.52 27.71
N PRO A 124 0.75 32.01 27.51
CA PRO A 124 1.87 32.40 28.35
C PRO A 124 2.52 33.67 27.78
N GLN A 125 2.06 34.82 28.26
CA GLN A 125 2.83 36.05 28.19
C GLN A 125 4.11 35.98 29.03
N VAL A 126 5.11 36.65 28.47
CA VAL A 126 6.37 37.12 29.02
C VAL A 126 6.24 37.69 30.44
N GLY A 127 7.11 37.23 31.35
CA GLY A 127 7.66 38.02 32.46
C GLY A 127 6.83 38.13 33.75
N GLN A 128 7.21 37.36 34.79
CA GLN A 128 6.94 37.76 36.19
C GLN A 128 8.13 37.51 37.12
N LYS A 129 8.44 38.57 37.88
CA LYS A 129 9.50 38.74 38.89
C LYS A 129 9.36 37.73 40.04
N ARG A 130 10.49 37.11 40.43
CA ARG A 130 10.61 36.28 41.64
C ARG A 130 10.53 37.13 42.92
N LYS A 131 9.69 36.71 43.87
CA LYS A 131 9.75 37.10 45.29
C LYS A 131 10.79 36.21 45.99
N ARG A 132 11.79 36.86 46.60
CA ARG A 132 12.94 36.26 47.28
C ARG A 132 12.49 35.59 48.58
N ASN A 133 12.65 34.27 48.69
CA ASN A 133 12.72 33.58 49.99
C ASN A 133 14.17 33.18 50.26
N VAL A 134 14.60 33.50 51.47
CA VAL A 134 15.95 33.34 52.01
C VAL A 134 16.03 31.96 52.68
N GLY A 135 17.12 31.24 52.43
CA GLY A 135 17.52 30.09 53.23
C GLY A 135 17.37 28.73 52.54
N ASP A 136 18.27 28.40 51.62
CA ASP A 136 19.19 27.27 51.76
C ASP A 136 20.18 27.33 50.58
N GLY A 137 21.48 27.35 50.86
CA GLY A 137 22.50 27.49 49.81
C GLY A 137 22.77 26.15 49.13
N PRO A 138 22.71 26.04 47.79
CA PRO A 138 23.24 24.84 47.14
C PRO A 138 24.77 24.89 47.24
N ARG A 139 25.34 23.76 47.63
CA ARG A 139 26.79 23.50 47.58
C ARG A 139 27.34 23.94 46.21
N ARG A 140 28.47 24.65 46.20
CA ARG A 140 29.20 25.04 44.98
C ARG A 140 29.62 23.76 44.22
N GLU A 141 28.78 23.31 43.31
CA GLU A 141 29.13 22.31 42.31
C GLU A 141 30.08 22.95 41.27
N ASP A 142 30.93 22.14 40.64
CA ASP A 142 31.91 22.59 39.65
C ASP A 142 31.22 23.14 38.38
N ASN A 143 30.91 24.44 38.38
CA ASN A 143 30.15 25.12 37.32
C ASN A 143 30.78 25.09 35.90
N PHE A 144 32.02 24.60 35.77
CA PHE A 144 32.72 24.40 34.49
C PHE A 144 32.99 22.92 34.17
N HIS A 145 32.24 21.99 34.77
CA HIS A 145 32.37 20.57 34.47
C HIS A 145 31.58 20.19 33.20
N LEU A 146 32.20 20.33 32.03
CA LEU A 146 31.66 19.83 30.76
C LEU A 146 32.07 18.37 30.55
N ASP A 147 31.19 17.40 30.81
CA ASP A 147 31.49 16.01 30.47
C ASP A 147 31.38 15.74 28.96
N THR A 148 32.15 14.78 28.47
CA THR A 148 32.16 14.35 27.06
C THR A 148 30.79 13.80 26.65
N GLN A 149 30.09 13.09 27.55
CA GLN A 149 28.72 12.64 27.29
C GLN A 149 27.74 13.83 27.21
N THR A 150 27.92 14.86 28.03
CA THR A 150 27.12 16.10 27.96
C THR A 150 27.29 16.79 26.62
N LEU A 151 28.53 16.94 26.17
CA LEU A 151 28.80 17.57 24.88
C LEU A 151 28.18 16.79 23.72
N ARG A 152 28.28 15.46 23.74
CA ARG A 152 27.67 14.58 22.74
C ARG A 152 26.15 14.70 22.71
N GLU A 153 25.50 14.69 23.88
CA GLU A 153 24.05 14.82 24.01
C GLU A 153 23.54 16.17 23.54
N LEU A 154 24.21 17.26 23.93
CA LEU A 154 23.86 18.61 23.48
C LEU A 154 24.02 18.75 21.97
N TYR A 155 25.09 18.20 21.40
CA TYR A 155 25.31 18.18 19.95
C TYR A 155 24.18 17.42 19.23
N ALA A 156 23.86 16.20 19.68
CA ALA A 156 22.78 15.40 19.10
C ALA A 156 21.42 16.09 19.21
N TYR A 157 21.11 16.69 20.37
CA TYR A 157 19.89 17.47 20.58
C TYR A 157 19.82 18.66 19.60
N CYS A 158 20.94 19.36 19.37
CA CYS A 158 20.98 20.46 18.40
C CYS A 158 20.68 19.97 16.99
N CYS A 159 21.33 18.90 16.51
CA CYS A 159 21.04 18.30 15.21
C CYS A 159 19.55 17.99 15.04
N ALA A 160 18.95 17.42 16.08
CA ALA A 160 17.58 17.01 16.07
C ALA A 160 16.59 18.20 16.08
N ARG A 161 16.89 19.27 16.83
CA ARG A 161 16.11 20.52 16.82
C ARG A 161 16.19 21.22 15.47
N VAL A 162 17.35 21.21 14.80
CA VAL A 162 17.47 21.75 13.44
C VAL A 162 16.67 20.91 12.45
N ALA A 163 16.79 19.57 12.51
CA ALA A 163 16.00 18.69 11.66
C ALA A 163 14.49 18.93 11.85
N TYR A 164 14.06 19.02 13.11
CA TYR A 164 12.68 19.31 13.49
C TYR A 164 12.16 20.62 12.90
N THR A 165 12.88 21.72 13.11
CA THR A 165 12.49 23.06 12.64
C THR A 165 12.48 23.16 11.12
N LYS A 166 13.35 22.43 10.41
CA LYS A 166 13.32 22.32 8.95
C LYS A 166 12.06 21.61 8.43
N VAL A 167 11.59 20.58 9.12
CA VAL A 167 10.30 19.92 8.79
C VAL A 167 9.14 20.88 9.07
N GLU A 168 9.14 21.58 10.20
CA GLU A 168 8.12 22.60 10.52
C GLU A 168 8.06 23.72 9.46
N ALA A 169 9.22 24.20 9.00
CA ALA A 169 9.31 25.23 7.98
C ALA A 169 8.65 24.77 6.66
N GLN A 170 8.80 23.51 6.28
CA GLN A 170 8.13 22.94 5.10
C GLN A 170 6.61 22.90 5.24
N PHE A 171 6.09 22.58 6.44
CA PHE A 171 4.64 22.63 6.69
C PHE A 171 4.12 24.06 6.64
N LYS A 172 4.82 25.01 7.27
CA LYS A 172 4.47 26.44 7.24
C LYS A 172 4.45 26.98 5.81
N LEU A 173 5.47 26.67 5.01
CA LEU A 173 5.57 27.11 3.62
C LEU A 173 4.42 26.59 2.75
N ARG A 174 3.93 25.38 3.05
CA ARG A 174 2.80 24.73 2.36
C ARG A 174 1.44 25.05 2.98
N GLY A 175 1.38 25.82 4.07
CA GLY A 175 0.14 26.11 4.79
C GLY A 175 -0.50 24.89 5.46
N ILE A 176 0.27 23.86 5.81
CA ILE A 176 -0.21 22.62 6.44
C ILE A 176 -0.22 22.81 7.97
N PRO A 177 -1.39 22.74 8.64
CA PRO A 177 -1.47 22.76 10.09
C PRO A 177 -0.80 21.53 10.71
N TYR A 178 -0.10 21.74 11.84
CA TYR A 178 0.58 20.66 12.56
C TYR A 178 0.44 20.83 14.07
N THR A 179 0.55 19.71 14.78
CA THR A 179 0.51 19.64 16.24
C THR A 179 1.74 18.94 16.79
N HIS A 180 2.20 19.38 17.95
CA HIS A 180 3.33 18.79 18.64
C HIS A 180 2.84 17.63 19.52
N VAL A 181 3.42 16.44 19.36
CA VAL A 181 3.04 15.25 20.13
C VAL A 181 4.26 14.75 20.90
N ASN A 182 4.18 14.74 22.22
CA ASN A 182 5.27 14.16 23.03
C ASN A 182 5.24 12.62 22.94
N PRO A 183 6.35 11.98 22.51
CA PRO A 183 6.38 10.52 22.28
C PRO A 183 6.06 9.66 23.52
N THR A 184 6.17 10.21 24.73
CA THR A 184 6.27 9.44 25.98
C THR A 184 5.05 9.50 26.89
N SER A 185 3.97 10.20 26.52
CA SER A 185 2.89 10.51 27.48
C SER A 185 1.77 9.45 27.61
N ALA A 186 1.72 8.38 26.79
CA ALA A 186 0.49 7.59 26.70
C ALA A 186 0.56 6.05 26.70
N LEU A 187 1.67 5.34 26.48
CA LEU A 187 1.67 3.86 26.40
C LEU A 187 2.99 3.21 26.88
N PRO A 188 2.96 1.95 27.39
CA PRO A 188 4.16 1.21 27.79
C PRO A 188 5.08 0.96 26.60
N ARG A 189 6.39 1.05 26.84
CA ARG A 189 7.45 0.79 25.86
C ARG A 189 7.24 -0.56 25.16
N SER A 190 6.90 -0.55 23.88
CA SER A 190 6.99 -1.75 23.04
C SER A 190 8.47 -2.06 22.80
N SER A 191 8.88 -3.29 23.14
CA SER A 191 10.28 -3.74 23.22
C SER A 191 11.02 -3.79 21.87
N THR A 192 10.33 -3.60 20.74
CA THR A 192 10.90 -3.72 19.39
C THR A 192 11.53 -2.43 18.85
N LEU A 193 11.17 -1.25 19.37
CA LEU A 193 11.72 0.05 18.92
C LEU A 193 12.75 0.67 19.88
N SER A 194 12.97 0.06 21.05
CA SER A 194 13.91 0.55 22.07
C SER A 194 15.38 0.49 21.66
N CYS A 195 15.75 -0.29 20.64
CA CYS A 195 17.12 -0.37 20.12
C CYS A 195 17.47 0.78 19.15
N VAL A 196 16.46 1.52 18.65
CA VAL A 196 16.60 2.55 17.59
C VAL A 196 16.33 3.96 18.13
N GLN A 197 15.99 4.12 19.40
CA GLN A 197 15.63 5.43 19.98
C GLN A 197 16.73 5.95 20.90
N SER A 198 17.20 7.17 20.61
CA SER A 198 18.12 7.91 21.49
C SER A 198 17.53 8.10 22.88
N SER A 199 18.37 8.12 23.93
CA SER A 199 17.96 8.47 25.30
C SER A 199 17.27 9.84 25.36
N LEU A 200 17.60 10.73 24.43
CA LEU A 200 17.04 12.07 24.29
C LEU A 200 15.72 12.10 23.51
N ALA A 201 15.18 10.98 23.05
CA ALA A 201 13.96 10.95 22.23
C ALA A 201 12.74 11.57 22.94
N HIS A 202 12.71 11.58 24.28
CA HIS A 202 11.65 12.25 25.05
C HIS A 202 11.73 13.78 24.97
N SER A 203 12.90 14.35 24.66
CA SER A 203 13.15 15.79 24.66
C SER A 203 12.72 16.47 23.36
N ILE A 204 12.32 15.69 22.36
CA ILE A 204 12.00 16.17 21.02
C ILE A 204 10.58 15.71 20.67
N PRO A 205 9.64 16.65 20.51
CA PRO A 205 8.28 16.29 20.13
C PRO A 205 8.27 15.64 18.73
N ALA A 206 7.33 14.73 18.49
CA ALA A 206 6.97 14.32 17.14
C ALA A 206 6.00 15.34 16.53
N LEU A 207 5.94 15.39 15.19
CA LEU A 207 4.96 16.20 14.47
C LEU A 207 3.78 15.32 14.06
N CYS A 208 2.57 15.84 14.25
CA CYS A 208 1.34 15.22 13.77
C CYS A 208 0.60 16.20 12.87
N VAL A 209 0.25 15.75 11.66
CA VAL A 209 -0.49 16.50 10.65
C VAL A 209 -1.76 15.75 10.27
N GLN A 210 -2.79 16.47 9.81
CA GLN A 210 -4.00 15.83 9.30
C GLN A 210 -3.80 15.35 7.88
N SER A 211 -4.31 14.15 7.57
CA SER A 211 -4.27 13.58 6.22
C SER A 211 -5.07 14.40 5.23
N SER A 212 -6.15 15.08 5.66
CA SER A 212 -6.91 16.01 4.82
C SER A 212 -6.05 17.18 4.31
N ASP A 213 -5.04 17.57 5.07
CA ASP A 213 -4.26 18.77 4.80
C ASP A 213 -2.99 18.41 4.02
N ILE A 214 -2.21 17.44 4.49
CA ILE A 214 -0.96 17.03 3.83
C ILE A 214 -1.21 16.24 2.53
N LEU A 215 -2.26 15.42 2.45
CA LEU A 215 -2.62 14.66 1.24
C LEU A 215 -3.70 15.37 0.41
N SER A 216 -3.91 16.67 0.61
CA SER A 216 -4.88 17.44 -0.18
C SER A 216 -4.55 17.37 -1.67
N GLY A 217 -5.50 16.90 -2.48
CA GLY A 217 -5.30 16.69 -3.92
C GLY A 217 -4.47 15.46 -4.29
N ALA A 218 -3.92 14.73 -3.32
CA ALA A 218 -3.16 13.51 -3.57
C ALA A 218 -4.11 12.33 -3.89
N PRO A 219 -3.69 11.39 -4.75
CA PRO A 219 -4.48 10.20 -5.05
C PRO A 219 -4.64 9.34 -3.78
N ALA A 220 -5.81 8.71 -3.62
CA ALA A 220 -6.10 7.80 -2.51
C ALA A 220 -6.00 8.41 -1.10
N ALA A 221 -6.00 9.74 -0.96
CA ALA A 221 -5.89 10.42 0.34
C ALA A 221 -6.91 9.92 1.38
N GLU A 222 -8.09 9.53 0.92
CA GLU A 222 -9.16 9.00 1.76
C GLU A 222 -8.83 7.65 2.41
N ALA A 223 -7.81 6.94 1.90
CA ALA A 223 -7.31 5.68 2.46
C ALA A 223 -6.37 5.89 3.65
N ALA A 224 -5.93 7.12 3.94
CA ALA A 224 -5.13 7.42 5.12
C ALA A 224 -6.01 7.70 6.36
N MET A 225 -5.63 7.18 7.52
CA MET A 225 -6.17 7.60 8.82
C MET A 225 -5.93 9.11 9.02
N PRO A 226 -6.77 9.81 9.81
CA PRO A 226 -6.67 11.27 9.94
C PRO A 226 -5.30 11.76 10.42
N ASN A 227 -4.69 11.07 11.38
CA ASN A 227 -3.42 11.51 11.96
C ASN A 227 -2.24 10.85 11.24
N ILE A 228 -1.36 11.67 10.66
CA ILE A 228 -0.09 11.27 10.06
C ILE A 228 1.05 11.76 10.94
N ARG A 229 1.96 10.86 11.29
CA ARG A 229 3.08 11.16 12.19
C ARG A 229 4.35 11.38 11.38
N VAL A 230 5.08 12.45 11.65
CA VAL A 230 6.35 12.78 11.01
C VAL A 230 7.45 12.90 12.08
N ILE A 231 8.53 12.16 11.91
CA ILE A 231 9.57 11.98 12.93
C ILE A 231 10.96 12.10 12.29
N PRO A 232 11.79 13.06 12.71
CA PRO A 232 13.21 13.05 12.38
C PRO A 232 13.93 11.87 13.06
N LEU A 233 14.74 11.14 12.29
CA LEU A 233 15.52 9.99 12.71
C LEU A 233 17.02 10.21 12.49
N ASN A 234 17.84 9.34 13.09
CA ASN A 234 19.29 9.24 12.90
C ASN A 234 20.09 10.52 13.22
N TRP A 235 19.45 11.53 13.82
CA TRP A 235 20.07 12.80 14.25
C TRP A 235 21.10 12.65 15.38
N TRP A 236 21.13 11.49 16.05
CA TRP A 236 22.09 11.15 17.11
C TRP A 236 23.31 10.37 16.60
N SER A 237 23.40 10.09 15.30
CA SER A 237 24.46 9.30 14.68
C SER A 237 25.30 10.14 13.73
N ASP A 238 26.46 9.61 13.31
CA ASP A 238 27.29 10.22 12.26
C ASP A 238 26.65 10.16 10.87
N LYS A 239 25.52 9.45 10.74
CA LYS A 239 24.73 9.40 9.51
C LYS A 239 23.96 10.71 9.34
N LYS A 240 23.61 11.04 8.10
CA LYS A 240 22.71 12.16 7.81
C LYS A 240 21.38 11.97 8.54
N ALA A 241 20.84 13.06 9.06
CA ALA A 241 19.48 13.05 9.61
C ALA A 241 18.47 12.71 8.51
N GLU A 242 17.54 11.83 8.84
CA GLU A 242 16.49 11.37 7.93
C GLU A 242 15.13 11.73 8.53
N VAL A 243 14.06 11.61 7.75
CA VAL A 243 12.69 11.81 8.24
C VAL A 243 11.86 10.59 7.87
N VAL A 244 11.12 10.06 8.85
CA VAL A 244 10.08 9.06 8.57
C VAL A 244 8.70 9.69 8.69
N THR A 245 7.88 9.49 7.67
CA THR A 245 6.46 9.82 7.67
C THR A 245 5.67 8.51 7.77
N CYS A 246 4.92 8.35 8.85
CA CYS A 246 4.12 7.16 9.12
C CYS A 246 2.64 7.45 8.86
N VAL A 247 2.06 6.69 7.93
CA VAL A 247 0.64 6.76 7.57
C VAL A 247 -0.01 5.43 7.93
N LYS A 248 -1.01 5.47 8.82
CA LYS A 248 -1.85 4.31 9.07
C LYS A 248 -2.93 4.23 8.00
N LEU A 249 -3.03 3.10 7.31
CA LEU A 249 -4.04 2.89 6.29
C LEU A 249 -5.39 2.57 6.94
N LYS A 250 -6.45 3.14 6.39
CA LYS A 250 -7.82 2.79 6.69
C LYS A 250 -8.21 1.54 5.91
N TYR A 251 -8.93 0.65 6.57
CA TYR A 251 -9.69 -0.45 5.93
C TYR A 251 -8.87 -1.44 5.09
N VAL A 252 -7.54 -1.45 5.21
CA VAL A 252 -6.70 -2.51 4.66
C VAL A 252 -6.70 -3.64 5.68
N GLN A 253 -7.43 -4.72 5.36
CA GLN A 253 -7.43 -5.91 6.20
C GLN A 253 -6.04 -6.54 6.22
N GLN A 254 -5.67 -7.10 7.38
CA GLN A 254 -4.60 -8.09 7.42
C GLN A 254 -4.97 -9.26 6.49
N PRO A 255 -4.06 -9.75 5.63
CA PRO A 255 -4.30 -10.92 4.80
C PRO A 255 -4.85 -12.09 5.63
N VAL A 256 -6.08 -12.54 5.34
CA VAL A 256 -6.72 -13.60 6.14
C VAL A 256 -6.48 -14.95 5.48
N GLY A 257 -5.69 -15.83 6.11
CA GLY A 257 -5.57 -17.24 5.73
C GLY A 257 -4.18 -17.86 5.85
N LYS A 258 -4.11 -19.20 5.88
CA LYS A 258 -2.86 -19.98 6.02
C LYS A 258 -1.80 -19.68 4.96
N ARG A 259 -2.14 -19.11 3.79
CA ARG A 259 -1.15 -18.67 2.79
C ARG A 259 -0.38 -17.40 3.18
N ALA A 260 -0.92 -16.57 4.09
CA ALA A 260 -0.16 -15.50 4.72
C ALA A 260 0.87 -16.06 5.73
N ALA A 261 0.53 -17.18 6.40
CA ALA A 261 1.37 -17.81 7.42
C ALA A 261 2.35 -18.87 6.89
N ALA A 262 2.07 -19.51 5.74
CA ALA A 262 2.81 -20.68 5.27
C ALA A 262 4.13 -20.36 4.53
N GLY A 263 4.49 -19.08 4.39
CA GLY A 263 5.68 -18.69 3.61
C GLY A 263 6.54 -17.57 4.21
N ARG A 264 6.27 -17.06 5.41
CA ARG A 264 6.99 -15.89 5.94
C ARG A 264 7.48 -16.08 7.36
N SER A 265 8.79 -16.01 7.52
CA SER A 265 9.50 -15.91 8.79
C SER A 265 9.08 -14.65 9.56
N SER A 266 8.54 -14.83 10.77
CA SER A 266 8.68 -13.95 11.96
C SER A 266 8.44 -12.43 11.90
N SER A 267 8.16 -11.80 10.75
CA SER A 267 7.88 -10.36 10.68
C SER A 267 6.87 -10.05 9.58
N ASP A 268 5.72 -9.52 9.95
CA ASP A 268 4.69 -8.95 9.05
C ASP A 268 5.15 -7.65 8.34
N ILE A 269 6.47 -7.44 8.27
CA ILE A 269 7.11 -6.27 7.69
C ILE A 269 7.45 -6.55 6.23
N ILE A 270 6.89 -5.75 5.34
CA ILE A 270 7.06 -5.80 3.90
C ILE A 270 7.87 -4.55 3.48
N ARG A 271 8.79 -4.71 2.53
CA ARG A 271 9.61 -3.59 2.01
C ARG A 271 9.45 -3.44 0.50
N PRO A 272 8.44 -2.69 0.04
CA PRO A 272 8.23 -2.45 -1.39
C PRO A 272 9.41 -1.75 -2.07
N SER A 273 10.09 -0.86 -1.34
CA SER A 273 11.25 -0.14 -1.85
C SER A 273 12.23 0.16 -0.71
N LYS A 274 13.40 0.73 -1.04
CA LYS A 274 14.35 1.22 -0.03
C LYS A 274 13.73 2.29 0.89
N ARG A 275 12.76 3.05 0.37
CA ARG A 275 12.13 4.20 1.03
C ARG A 275 10.77 3.90 1.64
N ILE A 276 10.23 2.69 1.46
CA ILE A 276 8.90 2.33 1.94
C ILE A 276 8.99 1.05 2.76
N ILE A 277 8.43 1.09 3.96
CA ILE A 277 8.27 -0.05 4.85
C ILE A 277 6.79 -0.16 5.19
N TYR A 278 6.22 -1.33 5.04
CA TYR A 278 4.82 -1.60 5.37
C TYR A 278 4.74 -2.66 6.46
N ASP A 279 4.19 -2.26 7.60
CA ASP A 279 3.81 -3.18 8.66
C ASP A 279 2.38 -3.64 8.41
N ALA A 280 2.23 -4.87 7.93
CA ALA A 280 0.92 -5.45 7.66
C ALA A 280 0.12 -5.71 8.95
N SER A 281 0.79 -5.89 10.10
CA SER A 281 0.13 -6.14 11.38
C SER A 281 -0.56 -4.87 11.90
N GLU A 282 0.08 -3.71 11.79
CA GLU A 282 -0.50 -2.45 12.25
C GLU A 282 -1.20 -1.66 11.14
N ALA A 283 -1.11 -2.14 9.89
CA ALA A 283 -1.49 -1.44 8.67
C ALA A 283 -0.83 -0.06 8.55
N VAL A 284 0.46 0.04 8.92
CA VAL A 284 1.24 1.29 8.90
C VAL A 284 2.24 1.27 7.77
N VAL A 285 2.18 2.27 6.91
CA VAL A 285 3.19 2.54 5.87
C VAL A 285 4.12 3.64 6.37
N SER A 286 5.40 3.33 6.43
CA SER A 286 6.47 4.26 6.79
C SER A 286 7.26 4.64 5.54
N PHE A 287 7.28 5.93 5.25
CA PHE A 287 8.00 6.54 4.14
C PHE A 287 9.27 7.20 4.68
N LEU A 288 10.43 6.76 4.19
CA LEU A 288 11.73 7.26 4.60
C LEU A 288 12.25 8.29 3.58
N SER A 289 12.47 9.51 4.06
CA SER A 289 13.12 10.58 3.31
C SER A 289 14.56 10.75 3.80
N GLU A 290 15.50 10.69 2.86
CA GLU A 290 16.93 10.84 3.14
C GLU A 290 17.34 12.30 3.33
N GLN A 291 16.54 13.24 2.79
CA GLN A 291 16.80 14.67 2.88
C GLN A 291 15.73 15.39 3.71
N VAL A 292 16.17 16.02 4.79
CA VAL A 292 15.26 16.73 5.71
C VAL A 292 14.59 17.92 5.02
N ASP A 293 15.29 18.64 4.12
CA ASP A 293 14.80 19.86 3.47
C ASP A 293 13.67 19.63 2.44
N THR A 294 13.53 18.40 1.94
CA THR A 294 12.58 18.01 0.87
C THR A 294 11.65 16.87 1.28
N CYS A 295 11.63 16.51 2.57
CA CYS A 295 10.95 15.31 3.06
C CYS A 295 9.45 15.28 2.78
N VAL A 296 8.77 16.44 2.76
CA VAL A 296 7.33 16.49 2.45
C VAL A 296 7.07 16.16 0.99
N ASP A 297 7.87 16.66 0.06
CA ASP A 297 7.69 16.37 -1.37
C ASP A 297 8.04 14.92 -1.68
N GLU A 298 9.15 14.42 -1.11
CA GLU A 298 9.52 13.00 -1.24
C GLU A 298 8.43 12.08 -0.71
N PHE A 299 7.82 12.43 0.43
CA PHE A 299 6.67 11.69 0.96
C PHE A 299 5.49 11.67 -0.01
N LEU A 300 5.10 12.82 -0.58
CA LEU A 300 3.98 12.91 -1.50
C LEU A 300 4.23 12.13 -2.79
N GLU A 301 5.46 12.13 -3.29
CA GLU A 301 5.87 11.35 -4.44
C GLU A 301 5.78 9.84 -4.15
N GLU A 302 6.34 9.37 -3.03
CA GLU A 302 6.28 7.95 -2.66
C GLU A 302 4.84 7.50 -2.34
N TRP A 303 4.01 8.37 -1.75
CA TRP A 303 2.59 8.12 -1.56
C TRP A 303 1.87 7.93 -2.91
N ALA A 304 2.13 8.81 -3.88
CA ALA A 304 1.54 8.72 -5.20
C ALA A 304 1.87 7.39 -5.89
N ARG A 305 3.09 6.86 -5.69
CA ARG A 305 3.49 5.53 -6.20
C ARG A 305 2.56 4.45 -5.63
N VAL A 306 2.47 4.31 -4.31
CA VAL A 306 1.68 3.21 -3.71
C VAL A 306 0.15 3.41 -3.77
N SER A 307 -0.32 4.62 -4.05
CA SER A 307 -1.74 5.01 -3.99
C SER A 307 -2.68 4.10 -4.81
N LYS A 308 -2.30 3.71 -6.03
CA LYS A 308 -3.12 2.85 -6.90
C LYS A 308 -3.37 1.47 -6.27
N MET A 309 -2.35 0.86 -5.68
CA MET A 309 -2.48 -0.45 -5.02
C MET A 309 -3.29 -0.35 -3.73
N VAL A 310 -3.15 0.75 -2.99
CA VAL A 310 -3.99 1.03 -1.81
C VAL A 310 -5.47 1.13 -2.21
N VAL A 311 -5.81 1.80 -3.32
CA VAL A 311 -7.19 1.86 -3.83
C VAL A 311 -7.72 0.48 -4.20
N ILE A 312 -6.94 -0.34 -4.91
CA ILE A 312 -7.37 -1.68 -5.33
C ILE A 312 -7.60 -2.59 -4.11
N ALA A 313 -6.69 -2.57 -3.13
CA ALA A 313 -6.82 -3.36 -1.91
C ALA A 313 -8.08 -2.99 -1.10
N ARG A 314 -8.35 -1.68 -0.98
CA ARG A 314 -9.52 -1.16 -0.27
C ARG A 314 -10.84 -1.58 -0.91
N GLU A 315 -10.92 -1.56 -2.24
CA GLU A 315 -12.16 -1.87 -2.96
C GLU A 315 -12.45 -3.40 -3.02
N GLY A 316 -11.41 -4.24 -2.94
CA GLY A 316 -11.50 -5.71 -3.11
C GLY A 316 -11.75 -6.56 -1.85
N GLY A 317 -11.76 -6.00 -0.64
CA GLY A 317 -11.95 -6.76 0.62
C GLY A 317 -13.40 -7.02 1.03
N TYR A 318 -13.69 -8.15 1.68
CA TYR A 318 -14.99 -8.49 2.34
C TYR A 318 -14.79 -8.83 3.83
N ILE A 319 -15.87 -8.63 4.61
CA ILE A 319 -15.95 -8.72 6.07
C ILE A 319 -16.41 -10.12 6.49
N GLU A 320 -15.60 -10.80 7.30
CA GLU A 320 -16.11 -11.75 8.30
C GLU A 320 -15.34 -11.49 9.60
N HIS A 321 -15.82 -10.56 10.44
CA HIS A 321 -15.55 -10.44 11.90
C HIS A 321 -16.20 -9.18 12.55
N VAL A 322 -17.46 -8.84 12.21
CA VAL A 322 -18.29 -7.96 13.05
C VAL A 322 -19.51 -8.74 13.55
N ILE A 323 -19.24 -9.88 14.19
CA ILE A 323 -20.15 -10.50 15.15
C ILE A 323 -19.29 -10.75 16.39
N PHE A 324 -19.75 -10.27 17.56
CA PHE A 324 -19.08 -10.18 18.87
C PHE A 324 -18.27 -8.91 19.20
N ARG A 325 -18.99 -7.80 19.44
CA ARG A 325 -19.03 -7.21 20.79
C ARG A 325 -20.32 -6.42 20.99
N GLU A 326 -21.27 -7.07 21.65
CA GLU A 326 -22.56 -6.52 22.02
C GLU A 326 -22.42 -5.74 23.35
N ARG A 327 -22.63 -4.41 23.29
CA ARG A 327 -23.11 -3.45 24.32
C ARG A 327 -22.89 -2.04 23.75
N GLN A 328 -23.89 -1.46 23.09
CA GLN A 328 -24.80 -0.41 23.63
C GLN A 328 -24.08 0.94 23.86
N PHE A 329 -24.47 2.13 23.37
CA PHE A 329 -25.74 2.70 22.90
C PHE A 329 -25.45 3.96 22.05
N LEU A 330 -26.41 4.34 21.18
CA LEU A 330 -26.64 5.64 20.53
C LEU A 330 -25.74 6.05 19.33
N ASN A 331 -26.41 6.14 18.18
CA ASN A 331 -26.01 6.68 16.87
C ASN A 331 -25.03 5.82 16.05
N PRO A 332 -25.48 5.14 14.97
CA PRO A 332 -24.56 4.64 13.97
C PRO A 332 -23.84 5.84 13.35
N SER A 333 -22.53 5.89 13.59
CA SER A 333 -21.62 6.87 13.02
C SER A 333 -21.68 6.80 11.48
N PRO A 334 -21.66 7.93 10.73
CA PRO A 334 -21.56 7.93 9.26
C PRO A 334 -20.26 7.29 8.72
N PHE A 335 -19.37 6.83 9.61
CA PHE A 335 -18.01 6.40 9.33
C PHE A 335 -17.81 4.89 9.13
N ASP A 336 -18.89 4.09 9.09
CA ASP A 336 -18.86 2.64 8.83
C ASP A 336 -18.90 2.27 7.33
N ALA A 337 -17.86 2.73 6.63
CA ALA A 337 -17.70 2.56 5.19
C ALA A 337 -16.36 1.91 4.79
N VAL A 338 -16.25 0.88 3.95
CA VAL A 338 -17.15 -0.08 3.32
C VAL A 338 -16.23 -1.11 2.62
N ALA A 339 -16.53 -2.41 2.67
CA ALA A 339 -16.19 -3.42 1.65
C ALA A 339 -17.11 -3.22 0.42
N ARG A 340 -16.76 -2.35 -0.54
CA ARG A 340 -17.77 -1.71 -1.44
C ARG A 340 -18.39 -2.66 -2.42
N MET A 341 -17.59 -3.52 -3.02
CA MET A 341 -18.12 -4.53 -3.93
C MET A 341 -19.06 -5.49 -3.22
N ALA A 342 -18.67 -5.98 -2.04
CA ALA A 342 -19.48 -6.96 -1.34
C ALA A 342 -20.75 -6.35 -0.71
N LYS A 343 -20.67 -5.12 -0.17
CA LYS A 343 -21.81 -4.40 0.43
C LYS A 343 -22.75 -3.83 -0.64
N ASP A 344 -22.23 -3.17 -1.67
CA ASP A 344 -23.03 -2.45 -2.67
C ASP A 344 -23.56 -3.38 -3.77
N LYS A 345 -22.81 -4.44 -4.13
CA LYS A 345 -23.21 -5.42 -5.18
C LYS A 345 -23.67 -6.78 -4.65
N LYS A 346 -23.65 -6.98 -3.33
CA LYS A 346 -24.00 -8.25 -2.64
C LYS A 346 -23.13 -9.44 -3.07
N TRP A 347 -21.87 -9.21 -3.44
CA TRP A 347 -20.92 -10.27 -3.80
C TRP A 347 -20.19 -10.78 -2.55
N GLN A 348 -20.77 -11.75 -1.87
CA GLN A 348 -20.28 -12.28 -0.58
C GLN A 348 -18.99 -13.12 -0.70
N ASP A 349 -18.67 -13.58 -1.91
CA ASP A 349 -17.55 -14.46 -2.20
C ASP A 349 -16.30 -13.72 -2.71
N VAL A 350 -16.40 -12.40 -2.94
CA VAL A 350 -15.24 -11.57 -3.28
C VAL A 350 -14.44 -11.28 -2.02
N ARG A 351 -13.16 -11.66 -1.98
CA ARG A 351 -12.35 -11.59 -0.75
C ARG A 351 -10.91 -11.19 -1.06
N LEU A 352 -10.38 -10.20 -0.34
CA LEU A 352 -8.96 -9.86 -0.36
C LEU A 352 -8.15 -11.01 0.25
N LEU A 353 -7.15 -11.51 -0.48
CA LEU A 353 -6.31 -12.64 -0.08
C LEU A 353 -4.92 -12.17 0.35
N SER A 354 -4.33 -11.22 -0.38
CA SER A 354 -3.02 -10.66 -0.06
C SER A 354 -2.85 -9.23 -0.57
N PHE A 355 -2.03 -8.46 0.14
CA PHE A 355 -1.69 -7.08 -0.21
C PHE A 355 -0.30 -6.74 0.33
N ASP A 356 0.56 -6.19 -0.52
CA ASP A 356 1.94 -5.83 -0.18
C ASP A 356 2.38 -4.45 -0.71
N LEU A 357 1.42 -3.56 -1.02
CA LEU A 357 1.58 -2.26 -1.69
C LEU A 357 2.08 -2.30 -3.14
N GLN A 358 2.50 -3.45 -3.67
CA GLN A 358 2.89 -3.61 -5.08
C GLN A 358 1.90 -4.47 -5.85
N THR A 359 1.30 -5.42 -5.15
CA THR A 359 0.42 -6.44 -5.65
C THR A 359 -0.78 -6.58 -4.72
N VAL A 360 -1.95 -6.73 -5.33
CA VAL A 360 -3.20 -7.05 -4.64
C VAL A 360 -3.74 -8.35 -5.21
N GLU A 361 -3.95 -9.35 -4.37
CA GLU A 361 -4.63 -10.58 -4.76
C GLU A 361 -5.99 -10.66 -4.07
N PHE A 362 -7.04 -10.95 -4.85
CA PHE A 362 -8.35 -11.25 -4.29
C PHE A 362 -9.03 -12.40 -5.04
N ALA A 363 -9.87 -13.13 -4.33
CA ALA A 363 -10.82 -14.06 -4.92
C ALA A 363 -11.95 -13.24 -5.55
N TYR A 364 -12.24 -13.46 -6.84
CA TYR A 364 -13.33 -12.76 -7.53
C TYR A 364 -14.60 -13.62 -7.63
N ALA A 365 -14.49 -14.94 -7.51
CA ALA A 365 -15.61 -15.87 -7.43
C ALA A 365 -15.15 -17.21 -6.82
N SER A 366 -15.83 -17.71 -5.78
CA SER A 366 -15.49 -18.99 -5.12
C SER A 366 -13.98 -19.14 -4.80
N ASP A 367 -13.26 -20.01 -5.53
CA ASP A 367 -11.84 -20.26 -5.41
C ASP A 367 -11.00 -19.63 -6.55
N TYR A 368 -11.62 -18.93 -7.49
CA TYR A 368 -10.93 -18.24 -8.57
C TYR A 368 -10.37 -16.90 -8.11
N THR A 369 -9.07 -16.70 -8.33
CA THR A 369 -8.35 -15.51 -7.89
C THR A 369 -7.75 -14.74 -9.05
N VAL A 370 -7.56 -13.44 -8.81
CA VAL A 370 -6.80 -12.54 -9.66
C VAL A 370 -5.80 -11.79 -8.78
N SER A 371 -4.56 -11.74 -9.24
CA SER A 371 -3.49 -10.94 -8.69
C SER A 371 -3.23 -9.76 -9.63
N ILE A 372 -3.22 -8.55 -9.10
CA ILE A 372 -3.07 -7.30 -9.85
C ILE A 372 -1.81 -6.61 -9.37
N SER A 373 -0.88 -6.35 -10.29
CA SER A 373 0.32 -5.55 -10.03
C SER A 373 0.34 -4.34 -10.96
N CYS A 374 0.81 -3.19 -10.45
CA CYS A 374 0.93 -1.97 -11.25
C CYS A 374 2.40 -1.67 -11.57
N THR A 375 2.74 -1.67 -12.86
CA THR A 375 4.10 -1.43 -13.39
C THR A 375 4.38 0.04 -13.64
N ASP A 376 3.36 0.87 -13.84
CA ASP A 376 3.47 2.32 -13.99
C ASP A 376 2.50 3.05 -13.04
N GLN A 377 3.02 3.36 -11.85
CA GLN A 377 2.24 3.95 -10.77
C GLN A 377 2.08 5.47 -10.91
N LEU A 378 2.93 6.15 -11.67
CA LEU A 378 2.93 7.62 -11.79
C LEU A 378 2.17 8.14 -13.02
N SER A 379 1.86 7.28 -14.01
CA SER A 379 1.11 7.74 -15.18
C SER A 379 -0.32 8.23 -14.83
N PRO A 380 -0.70 9.44 -15.28
CA PRO A 380 -2.02 10.03 -15.07
C PRO A 380 -3.12 9.35 -15.91
N THR A 381 -2.75 8.63 -16.98
CA THR A 381 -3.69 7.96 -17.90
C THR A 381 -4.04 6.53 -17.48
N GLY A 382 -4.15 6.28 -16.17
CA GLY A 382 -4.62 5.00 -15.63
C GLY A 382 -3.53 4.00 -15.27
N GLY A 383 -2.25 4.22 -15.60
CA GLY A 383 -1.16 3.28 -15.28
C GLY A 383 -1.18 1.99 -16.10
N SER A 384 -0.12 1.19 -16.00
CA SER A 384 -0.05 -0.13 -16.64
C SER A 384 -0.18 -1.23 -15.60
N PHE A 385 -1.11 -2.16 -15.84
CA PHE A 385 -1.40 -3.28 -14.94
C PHE A 385 -1.05 -4.61 -15.60
N GLU A 386 -0.62 -5.55 -14.77
CA GLU A 386 -0.48 -6.96 -15.08
C GLU A 386 -1.51 -7.72 -14.24
N LEU A 387 -2.25 -8.63 -14.87
CA LEU A 387 -3.17 -9.52 -14.17
C LEU A 387 -2.62 -10.95 -14.23
N ARG A 388 -2.61 -11.64 -13.09
CA ARG A 388 -2.30 -13.08 -13.02
C ARG A 388 -3.46 -13.82 -12.42
N PHE A 389 -3.88 -14.88 -13.09
CA PHE A 389 -5.04 -15.65 -12.69
C PHE A 389 -4.61 -16.94 -12.02
N SER A 390 -5.27 -17.32 -10.92
CA SER A 390 -4.96 -18.59 -10.27
C SER A 390 -6.18 -19.15 -9.54
N ARG A 391 -6.02 -20.31 -8.90
CA ARG A 391 -7.05 -20.88 -8.02
C ARG A 391 -6.51 -21.04 -6.60
N SER A 392 -7.29 -20.58 -5.63
CA SER A 392 -7.05 -20.84 -4.22
C SER A 392 -7.37 -22.30 -3.92
N ALA A 393 -6.51 -22.99 -3.17
CA ALA A 393 -6.86 -24.31 -2.68
C ALA A 393 -8.10 -24.17 -1.75
N PRO A 394 -9.13 -25.02 -1.88
CA PRO A 394 -10.24 -25.00 -0.95
C PRO A 394 -9.71 -25.16 0.47
N SER A 395 -10.13 -24.28 1.37
CA SER A 395 -9.87 -24.44 2.79
C SER A 395 -10.47 -25.78 3.22
N LEU A 396 -9.64 -26.79 3.43
CA LEU A 396 -10.06 -28.01 4.10
C LEU A 396 -10.53 -27.60 5.50
N SER A 397 -11.85 -27.50 5.67
CA SER A 397 -12.47 -27.67 6.97
C SER A 397 -12.00 -29.03 7.49
N LEU A 398 -11.12 -29.02 8.49
CA LEU A 398 -10.70 -30.24 9.16
C LEU A 398 -11.97 -31.01 9.58
N PRO A 399 -12.11 -32.29 9.22
CA PRO A 399 -13.10 -33.13 9.86
C PRO A 399 -12.81 -33.15 11.36
N HIS A 400 -13.85 -33.12 12.18
CA HIS A 400 -13.74 -33.34 13.61
C HIS A 400 -12.86 -34.57 13.92
N PRO A 401 -12.05 -34.56 14.99
CA PRO A 401 -11.01 -35.56 15.28
C PRO A 401 -11.50 -36.99 15.56
N ASN A 402 -12.75 -37.35 15.31
CA ASN A 402 -13.35 -38.64 15.68
C ASN A 402 -13.85 -39.52 14.51
N SER A 403 -13.40 -39.29 13.28
CA SER A 403 -13.71 -40.21 12.17
C SER A 403 -12.56 -41.20 11.94
N LEU A 404 -12.70 -42.43 12.44
CA LEU A 404 -11.82 -43.59 12.23
C LEU A 404 -11.87 -44.17 10.79
N GLY A 405 -12.04 -43.31 9.79
CA GLY A 405 -11.97 -43.70 8.38
C GLY A 405 -10.54 -43.55 7.84
N PRO A 406 -10.07 -44.44 6.94
CA PRO A 406 -8.76 -44.26 6.33
C PRO A 406 -8.71 -42.90 5.60
N PRO A 407 -7.58 -42.18 5.65
CA PRO A 407 -7.45 -40.90 4.96
C PRO A 407 -7.67 -41.13 3.46
N PRO A 408 -8.50 -40.30 2.77
CA PRO A 408 -8.63 -40.44 1.33
C PRO A 408 -7.26 -40.27 0.68
N LEU A 409 -6.88 -41.25 -0.14
CA LEU A 409 -5.60 -41.33 -0.82
C LEU A 409 -5.28 -40.00 -1.57
N PRO A 410 -4.00 -39.57 -1.68
CA PRO A 410 -3.63 -38.28 -2.26
C PRO A 410 -3.80 -38.17 -3.79
N PHE A 411 -4.46 -39.13 -4.44
CA PHE A 411 -4.52 -39.21 -5.90
C PHE A 411 -5.59 -38.32 -6.56
N ALA A 412 -6.50 -37.71 -5.79
CA ALA A 412 -7.45 -36.72 -6.32
C ALA A 412 -6.84 -35.30 -6.50
N ARG A 413 -5.52 -35.14 -6.31
CA ARG A 413 -4.81 -33.84 -6.42
C ARG A 413 -4.27 -33.52 -7.82
N LEU A 414 -4.56 -34.35 -8.83
CA LEU A 414 -3.80 -34.31 -10.09
C LEU A 414 -4.15 -33.20 -11.09
N HIS A 415 -5.22 -32.43 -10.90
CA HIS A 415 -5.46 -31.24 -11.72
C HIS A 415 -6.11 -30.13 -10.90
N LEU A 416 -5.32 -29.34 -10.16
CA LEU A 416 -5.71 -27.94 -9.94
C LEU A 416 -5.83 -27.32 -11.34
N ARG A 417 -7.03 -27.33 -11.91
CA ARG A 417 -7.28 -26.71 -13.22
C ARG A 417 -6.74 -25.29 -13.18
N SER A 418 -6.07 -24.86 -14.24
CA SER A 418 -5.71 -23.46 -14.46
C SER A 418 -6.96 -22.58 -14.35
N ASN A 419 -6.76 -21.30 -14.06
CA ASN A 419 -7.87 -20.37 -14.08
C ASN A 419 -8.28 -20.10 -15.53
N PRO A 420 -9.53 -20.31 -15.94
CA PRO A 420 -9.93 -20.24 -17.35
C PRO A 420 -9.91 -18.82 -17.93
N HIS A 421 -9.66 -17.79 -17.10
CA HIS A 421 -9.47 -16.41 -17.56
C HIS A 421 -8.01 -16.07 -17.91
N GLU A 422 -7.07 -16.99 -17.75
CA GLU A 422 -5.64 -16.79 -18.09
C GLU A 422 -5.47 -16.24 -19.52
N GLU A 423 -6.12 -16.87 -20.50
CA GLU A 423 -6.03 -16.46 -21.91
C GLU A 423 -6.74 -15.13 -22.22
N ALA A 424 -7.62 -14.67 -21.32
CA ALA A 424 -8.34 -13.42 -21.48
C ALA A 424 -7.59 -12.20 -20.88
N GLU A 425 -6.45 -12.44 -20.22
CA GLU A 425 -5.60 -11.41 -19.60
C GLU A 425 -5.37 -10.17 -20.49
N PRO A 426 -4.98 -10.32 -21.78
CA PRO A 426 -4.58 -9.15 -22.58
C PRO A 426 -5.71 -8.17 -22.83
N PHE A 427 -6.95 -8.68 -22.85
CA PHE A 427 -8.17 -7.90 -22.99
C PHE A 427 -8.62 -7.35 -21.64
N LEU A 428 -8.61 -8.18 -20.58
CA LEU A 428 -9.11 -7.81 -19.25
C LEU A 428 -8.27 -6.72 -18.58
N ARG A 429 -6.95 -6.71 -18.79
CA ARG A 429 -6.06 -5.67 -18.23
C ARG A 429 -6.39 -4.26 -18.74
N GLN A 430 -6.97 -4.13 -19.93
CA GLN A 430 -7.35 -2.83 -20.50
C GLN A 430 -8.49 -2.18 -19.70
N VAL A 431 -9.31 -2.96 -18.97
CA VAL A 431 -10.42 -2.43 -18.17
C VAL A 431 -9.91 -1.44 -17.13
N LEU A 432 -8.75 -1.71 -16.52
CA LEU A 432 -8.20 -0.87 -15.45
C LEU A 432 -7.54 0.42 -15.98
N ARG A 433 -7.23 0.50 -17.28
CA ARG A 433 -6.55 1.66 -17.88
C ARG A 433 -7.48 2.83 -18.17
N HIS A 434 -8.78 2.59 -18.24
CA HIS A 434 -9.75 3.60 -18.66
C HIS A 434 -10.52 4.15 -17.47
N GLY A 435 -10.41 5.45 -17.23
CA GLY A 435 -11.19 6.17 -16.22
C GLY A 435 -10.74 5.94 -14.77
N PRO A 436 -11.58 6.30 -13.77
CA PRO A 436 -11.23 6.16 -12.37
C PRO A 436 -11.05 4.70 -11.95
N LEU A 437 -9.98 4.41 -11.21
CA LEU A 437 -9.54 3.05 -10.90
C LEU A 437 -10.60 2.22 -10.15
N ALA A 438 -11.27 2.80 -9.15
CA ALA A 438 -12.27 2.07 -8.36
C ALA A 438 -13.47 1.58 -9.20
N PRO A 439 -14.21 2.43 -9.95
CA PRO A 439 -15.24 1.97 -10.89
C PRO A 439 -14.75 0.96 -11.93
N SER A 440 -13.52 1.12 -12.41
CA SER A 440 -12.92 0.20 -13.39
C SER A 440 -12.60 -1.16 -12.78
N LEU A 441 -12.17 -1.21 -11.51
CA LEU A 441 -12.03 -2.46 -10.78
C LEU A 441 -13.39 -3.15 -10.57
N HIS A 442 -14.44 -2.40 -10.23
CA HIS A 442 -15.81 -2.94 -10.13
C HIS A 442 -16.28 -3.56 -11.44
N ARG A 443 -15.94 -2.91 -12.57
CA ARG A 443 -16.23 -3.44 -13.91
C ARG A 443 -15.42 -4.70 -14.19
N LEU A 444 -14.12 -4.72 -13.86
CA LEU A 444 -13.27 -5.90 -14.05
C LEU A 444 -13.82 -7.10 -13.27
N VAL A 445 -14.12 -6.93 -11.98
CA VAL A 445 -14.67 -8.00 -11.14
C VAL A 445 -16.04 -8.45 -11.64
N GLY A 446 -16.90 -7.51 -12.05
CA GLY A 446 -18.19 -7.83 -12.67
C GLY A 446 -18.02 -8.66 -13.95
N LEU A 447 -17.11 -8.25 -14.85
CA LEU A 447 -16.80 -8.99 -16.07
C LEU A 447 -16.30 -10.40 -15.74
N LEU A 448 -15.29 -10.54 -14.88
CA LEU A 448 -14.76 -11.85 -14.48
C LEU A 448 -15.83 -12.79 -13.95
N ARG A 449 -16.77 -12.28 -13.15
CA ARG A 449 -17.87 -13.08 -12.59
C ARG A 449 -18.90 -13.46 -13.63
N ASP A 450 -19.31 -12.50 -14.46
CA ASP A 450 -20.36 -12.71 -15.46
C ASP A 450 -19.85 -13.56 -16.64
N THR A 451 -18.54 -13.60 -16.92
CA THR A 451 -17.92 -14.45 -17.94
C THR A 451 -17.45 -15.81 -17.44
N LEU A 452 -17.34 -16.01 -16.12
CA LEU A 452 -16.87 -17.28 -15.54
C LEU A 452 -17.63 -18.52 -16.07
N PRO A 453 -18.98 -18.51 -16.21
CA PRO A 453 -19.70 -19.67 -16.76
C PRO A 453 -19.30 -20.02 -18.21
N ILE A 454 -18.92 -19.01 -19.01
CA ILE A 454 -18.42 -19.22 -20.39
C ILE A 454 -17.03 -19.85 -20.32
N ALA A 455 -16.11 -19.18 -19.58
CA ALA A 455 -14.72 -19.57 -19.52
C ALA A 455 -14.55 -20.99 -18.97
N VAL A 456 -15.31 -21.35 -17.92
CA VAL A 456 -15.29 -22.70 -17.33
C VAL A 456 -15.78 -23.77 -18.31
N GLU A 457 -16.83 -23.51 -19.07
CA GLU A 457 -17.36 -24.50 -20.02
C GLU A 457 -16.43 -24.68 -21.22
N VAL A 458 -15.88 -23.59 -21.76
CA VAL A 458 -14.91 -23.64 -22.86
C VAL A 458 -13.64 -24.40 -22.43
N ASP A 459 -13.08 -24.10 -21.26
CA ASP A 459 -11.95 -24.83 -20.67
C ASP A 459 -12.30 -26.31 -20.48
N ARG A 460 -13.50 -26.61 -19.96
CA ARG A 460 -13.97 -28.00 -19.81
C ARG A 460 -14.02 -28.74 -21.14
N MET A 461 -14.53 -28.11 -22.21
CA MET A 461 -14.58 -28.70 -23.54
C MET A 461 -13.16 -28.97 -24.08
N ALA A 462 -12.26 -27.99 -23.98
CA ALA A 462 -10.87 -28.14 -24.42
C ALA A 462 -10.12 -29.24 -23.65
N VAL A 463 -10.31 -29.33 -22.34
CA VAL A 463 -9.72 -30.40 -21.51
C VAL A 463 -10.29 -31.76 -21.89
N ALA A 464 -11.62 -31.89 -22.01
CA ALA A 464 -12.25 -33.16 -22.39
C ALA A 464 -11.76 -33.65 -23.77
N ALA A 465 -11.63 -32.73 -24.74
CA ALA A 465 -11.05 -33.07 -26.04
C ALA A 465 -9.61 -33.59 -25.89
N ARG A 466 -8.75 -32.94 -25.11
CA ARG A 466 -7.36 -33.40 -24.89
C ARG A 466 -7.26 -34.75 -24.16
N GLU A 467 -8.19 -35.04 -23.25
CA GLU A 467 -8.24 -36.32 -22.51
C GLU A 467 -8.71 -37.48 -23.40
N ASP A 468 -9.73 -37.27 -24.23
CA ASP A 468 -10.22 -38.28 -25.18
C ASP A 468 -9.14 -38.74 -26.18
N HIS A 469 -8.16 -37.87 -26.49
CA HIS A 469 -7.03 -38.19 -27.38
C HIS A 469 -5.84 -38.86 -26.65
N ARG A 470 -5.90 -39.03 -25.32
CA ARG A 470 -4.82 -39.61 -24.49
C ARG A 470 -5.05 -41.06 -24.06
N VAL A 471 -6.03 -41.77 -24.62
CA VAL A 471 -6.26 -43.18 -24.28
C VAL A 471 -4.97 -44.00 -24.52
N PRO A 472 -4.41 -44.67 -23.50
CA PRO A 472 -3.27 -45.54 -23.67
C PRO A 472 -3.72 -46.81 -24.39
N LEU A 473 -3.23 -47.03 -25.61
CA LEU A 473 -3.16 -48.37 -26.19
C LEU A 473 -2.41 -49.27 -25.18
N GLY A 474 -3.02 -50.42 -24.85
CA GLY A 474 -2.62 -51.29 -23.74
C GLY A 474 -1.16 -51.80 -23.76
N PRO A 475 -0.76 -52.53 -22.71
CA PRO A 475 0.64 -52.90 -22.50
C PRO A 475 1.01 -54.06 -23.43
N LEU A 476 1.47 -53.76 -24.65
CA LEU A 476 2.32 -54.63 -25.48
C LEU A 476 2.59 -53.94 -26.83
N ARG A 477 3.68 -53.17 -26.89
CA ARG A 477 4.66 -53.10 -27.99
C ARG A 477 5.57 -51.89 -27.79
N GLN A 478 6.68 -52.11 -27.09
CA GLN A 478 7.89 -51.33 -27.31
C GLN A 478 8.42 -51.70 -28.69
N SER A 479 8.32 -50.78 -29.66
CA SER A 479 9.25 -50.60 -30.78
C SER A 479 8.61 -49.73 -31.86
N ALA A 480 9.36 -48.70 -32.26
CA ALA A 480 9.20 -47.80 -33.42
C ALA A 480 8.72 -46.38 -33.10
N PHE A 481 9.69 -45.50 -32.92
CA PHE A 481 9.60 -44.07 -33.19
C PHE A 481 9.15 -43.86 -34.66
N ILE A 482 7.85 -43.62 -34.86
CA ILE A 482 7.33 -42.95 -36.06
C ILE A 482 6.45 -41.82 -35.54
N LYS A 483 6.88 -40.57 -35.77
CA LYS A 483 6.03 -39.38 -35.63
C LYS A 483 4.87 -39.50 -36.63
N GLY A 484 3.77 -40.12 -36.21
CA GLY A 484 2.47 -39.92 -36.85
C GLY A 484 1.95 -38.51 -36.53
N PRO A 485 1.05 -37.94 -37.36
CA PRO A 485 0.45 -36.65 -37.05
C PRO A 485 -0.30 -36.83 -35.73
N THR A 486 0.06 -36.02 -34.74
CA THR A 486 -0.71 -35.93 -33.51
C THR A 486 -2.05 -35.35 -33.94
N GLU A 487 -3.10 -36.18 -34.05
CA GLU A 487 -4.42 -35.71 -34.49
C GLU A 487 -4.87 -34.62 -33.52
N GLU A 488 -4.82 -33.37 -33.96
CA GLU A 488 -5.28 -32.22 -33.21
C GLU A 488 -6.78 -32.37 -32.97
N PRO A 489 -7.30 -31.86 -31.83
CA PRO A 489 -8.73 -31.90 -31.57
C PRO A 489 -9.50 -31.25 -32.74
N TRP A 490 -10.63 -31.84 -33.14
CA TRP A 490 -11.46 -31.35 -34.26
C TRP A 490 -12.10 -29.97 -33.98
N PHE A 491 -11.74 -29.29 -32.90
CA PHE A 491 -12.10 -27.91 -32.66
C PHE A 491 -11.02 -27.25 -31.81
N ASP A 492 -10.90 -25.94 -32.01
CA ASP A 492 -10.08 -25.06 -31.19
C ASP A 492 -10.96 -24.03 -30.49
N THR A 493 -10.45 -23.49 -29.38
CA THR A 493 -11.12 -22.44 -28.62
C THR A 493 -10.17 -21.29 -28.39
N PHE A 494 -10.65 -20.06 -28.53
CA PHE A 494 -9.84 -18.87 -28.26
C PHE A 494 -10.68 -17.68 -27.80
N VAL A 495 -10.01 -16.75 -27.11
CA VAL A 495 -10.59 -15.49 -26.64
C VAL A 495 -10.52 -14.45 -27.76
N LYS A 496 -11.65 -13.86 -28.13
CA LYS A 496 -11.74 -12.80 -29.14
C LYS A 496 -11.72 -11.40 -28.55
N GLY A 497 -12.13 -11.26 -27.29
CA GLY A 497 -12.20 -9.96 -26.64
C GLY A 497 -12.83 -10.04 -25.25
N MET A 498 -13.07 -8.87 -24.66
CA MET A 498 -13.74 -8.77 -23.36
C MET A 498 -15.13 -9.40 -23.42
N GLY A 499 -15.33 -10.52 -22.72
CA GLY A 499 -16.62 -11.19 -22.71
C GLY A 499 -16.92 -12.02 -23.96
N TRP A 500 -15.93 -12.31 -24.83
CA TRP A 500 -16.14 -13.01 -26.10
C TRP A 500 -15.16 -14.17 -26.31
N TRP A 501 -15.71 -15.38 -26.39
CA TRP A 501 -15.01 -16.62 -26.73
C TRP A 501 -15.54 -17.19 -28.04
N ARG A 502 -14.67 -17.91 -28.76
CA ARG A 502 -15.03 -18.63 -29.97
C ARG A 502 -14.63 -20.09 -29.88
N VAL A 503 -15.50 -20.96 -30.39
CA VAL A 503 -15.18 -22.35 -30.73
C VAL A 503 -15.11 -22.45 -32.25
N LEU A 504 -13.95 -22.78 -32.80
CA LEU A 504 -13.69 -22.97 -34.23
C LEU A 504 -13.62 -24.47 -34.51
N TYR A 505 -14.40 -24.96 -35.48
CA TYR A 505 -14.39 -26.39 -35.83
C TYR A 505 -13.30 -26.69 -36.87
N GLY A 506 -12.88 -27.96 -36.96
CA GLY A 506 -11.72 -28.42 -37.71
C GLY A 506 -11.79 -28.24 -39.23
N ASP A 507 -12.96 -27.93 -39.78
CA ASP A 507 -13.10 -27.52 -41.18
C ASP A 507 -12.68 -26.06 -41.45
N LEU A 508 -12.38 -25.31 -40.38
CA LEU A 508 -12.00 -23.89 -40.36
C LEU A 508 -13.06 -22.95 -40.96
N ARG A 509 -14.24 -23.46 -41.30
CA ARG A 509 -15.33 -22.73 -41.97
C ARG A 509 -16.48 -22.44 -41.03
N HIS A 510 -16.66 -23.26 -39.98
CA HIS A 510 -17.76 -23.11 -39.04
C HIS A 510 -17.24 -22.77 -37.63
N ALA A 511 -17.97 -21.90 -36.93
CA ALA A 511 -17.63 -21.54 -35.56
C ALA A 511 -18.86 -21.14 -34.73
N LEU A 512 -18.74 -21.26 -33.41
CA LEU A 512 -19.68 -20.71 -32.44
C LEU A 512 -19.06 -19.55 -31.67
N ASP A 513 -19.81 -18.45 -31.53
CA ASP A 513 -19.45 -17.32 -30.71
C ASP A 513 -20.23 -17.32 -29.39
N LEU A 514 -19.51 -17.25 -28.27
CA LEU A 514 -20.06 -17.06 -26.93
C LEU A 514 -19.79 -15.64 -26.47
N ARG A 515 -20.85 -14.86 -26.21
CA ARG A 515 -20.74 -13.43 -25.92
C ARG A 515 -21.56 -13.01 -24.71
N LEU A 516 -20.90 -12.31 -23.78
CA LEU A 516 -21.58 -11.61 -22.70
C LEU A 516 -22.33 -10.38 -23.25
N LEU A 517 -23.62 -10.31 -22.94
CA LEU A 517 -24.52 -9.20 -23.25
C LEU A 517 -24.86 -8.40 -21.99
N THR A 518 -25.51 -7.25 -22.19
CA THR A 518 -26.04 -6.44 -21.09
C THR A 518 -27.02 -7.23 -20.22
N GLY A 519 -26.98 -6.97 -18.91
CA GLY A 519 -27.85 -7.64 -17.94
C GLY A 519 -27.45 -9.08 -17.63
N LYS A 520 -26.16 -9.44 -17.77
CA LYS A 520 -25.62 -10.78 -17.43
C LYS A 520 -26.18 -11.92 -18.29
N ARG A 521 -26.68 -11.58 -19.47
CA ARG A 521 -27.17 -12.54 -20.46
C ARG A 521 -25.99 -12.97 -21.33
N ILE A 522 -26.02 -14.21 -21.78
CA ILE A 522 -24.96 -14.80 -22.58
C ILE A 522 -25.59 -15.31 -23.87
N ALA A 523 -25.06 -14.90 -25.00
CA ALA A 523 -25.45 -15.39 -26.32
C ALA A 523 -24.48 -16.46 -26.78
N ILE A 524 -25.00 -17.56 -27.31
CA ILE A 524 -24.25 -18.61 -28.02
C ILE A 524 -24.80 -18.62 -29.44
N LEU A 525 -23.96 -18.21 -30.40
CA LEU A 525 -24.39 -17.86 -31.76
C LEU A 525 -23.58 -18.61 -32.80
N ASP A 526 -24.18 -18.80 -33.97
CA ASP A 526 -23.42 -19.14 -35.17
C ASP A 526 -22.55 -17.92 -35.59
N ALA A 527 -21.24 -18.14 -35.68
CA ALA A 527 -20.25 -17.11 -35.95
C ALA A 527 -20.27 -16.56 -37.38
N SER A 528 -21.03 -17.18 -38.30
CA SER A 528 -21.30 -16.65 -39.65
C SER A 528 -22.17 -15.39 -39.61
N HIS A 529 -22.93 -15.18 -38.53
CA HIS A 529 -23.80 -14.00 -38.36
C HIS A 529 -23.12 -12.91 -37.53
N SER A 530 -22.99 -11.71 -38.12
CA SER A 530 -22.50 -10.54 -37.39
C SER A 530 -23.62 -9.85 -36.61
N LEU A 531 -23.45 -9.71 -35.30
CA LEU A 531 -24.36 -8.93 -34.43
C LEU A 531 -24.33 -7.42 -34.70
N PHE A 532 -23.37 -6.93 -35.49
CA PHE A 532 -23.18 -5.51 -35.78
C PHE A 532 -23.69 -5.09 -37.16
N GLN A 533 -24.24 -6.03 -37.92
CA GLN A 533 -24.83 -5.74 -39.21
C GLN A 533 -26.26 -5.24 -38.96
N GLY A 534 -26.43 -3.91 -38.99
CA GLY A 534 -27.73 -3.29 -38.85
C GLY A 534 -28.69 -3.75 -39.96
N ALA A 535 -29.99 -3.73 -39.68
CA ALA A 535 -31.08 -4.10 -40.58
C ALA A 535 -31.22 -3.23 -41.86
N ALA A 536 -30.17 -2.49 -42.24
CA ALA A 536 -30.15 -1.54 -43.35
C ALA A 536 -29.14 -1.93 -44.45
N ALA A 537 -28.75 -3.20 -44.54
CA ALA A 537 -28.12 -3.72 -45.75
C ALA A 537 -29.20 -4.44 -46.57
N ALA A 538 -29.66 -3.77 -47.64
CA ALA A 538 -30.44 -4.37 -48.70
C ALA A 538 -29.75 -5.64 -49.23
N PRO A 539 -30.47 -6.60 -49.84
CA PRO A 539 -29.87 -7.80 -50.39
C PRO A 539 -28.96 -7.40 -51.55
N LEU A 540 -27.67 -7.27 -51.28
CA LEU A 540 -26.65 -7.21 -52.32
C LEU A 540 -26.57 -8.62 -52.93
N SER A 541 -26.69 -8.62 -54.26
CA SER A 541 -26.54 -9.72 -55.19
C SER A 541 -25.61 -10.84 -54.73
N GLN A 542 -26.10 -12.06 -54.94
CA GLN A 542 -25.53 -13.37 -54.57
C GLN A 542 -24.15 -13.72 -55.16
N ASP A 543 -23.39 -12.80 -55.77
CA ASP A 543 -22.23 -13.15 -56.61
C ASP A 543 -20.87 -12.50 -56.25
N ASP A 544 -20.74 -11.75 -55.16
CA ASP A 544 -19.43 -11.24 -54.70
C ASP A 544 -19.02 -11.84 -53.34
N SER A 545 -19.01 -13.18 -53.24
CA SER A 545 -18.44 -13.88 -52.09
C SER A 545 -16.92 -14.03 -52.25
N ASP A 546 -16.18 -12.95 -52.01
CA ASP A 546 -14.78 -13.09 -51.60
C ASP A 546 -14.77 -13.86 -50.27
N GLY A 547 -14.39 -15.14 -50.35
CA GLY A 547 -14.61 -16.20 -49.37
C GLY A 547 -13.83 -16.11 -48.05
N PHE A 548 -13.82 -14.95 -47.40
CA PHE A 548 -13.07 -14.70 -46.17
C PHE A 548 -13.91 -14.76 -44.87
N GLY A 549 -15.19 -15.18 -44.94
CA GLY A 549 -16.12 -15.28 -43.80
C GLY A 549 -16.46 -16.73 -43.39
N PHE A 550 -16.97 -16.90 -42.16
CA PHE A 550 -17.49 -18.21 -41.70
C PHE A 550 -18.75 -18.60 -42.47
N GLN A 551 -18.89 -19.89 -42.78
CA GLN A 551 -20.08 -20.46 -43.38
C GLN A 551 -21.15 -20.75 -42.30
N PRO A 552 -22.45 -20.59 -42.61
CA PRO A 552 -23.52 -20.96 -41.68
C PRO A 552 -23.49 -22.45 -41.35
N ILE A 553 -23.66 -22.78 -40.08
CA ILE A 553 -23.73 -24.17 -39.62
C ILE A 553 -25.02 -24.80 -40.20
N PRO A 554 -24.93 -25.91 -40.95
CA PRO A 554 -26.11 -26.55 -41.52
C PRO A 554 -27.11 -26.99 -40.45
N ASP A 555 -28.40 -26.71 -40.67
CA ASP A 555 -29.51 -27.05 -39.75
C ASP A 555 -29.40 -26.46 -38.33
N PHE A 556 -28.64 -25.36 -38.15
CA PHE A 556 -28.34 -24.82 -36.83
C PHE A 556 -29.58 -24.45 -36.00
N LYS A 557 -30.59 -23.82 -36.62
CA LYS A 557 -31.85 -23.47 -35.94
C LYS A 557 -32.56 -24.69 -35.33
N ALA A 558 -32.57 -25.83 -36.03
CA ALA A 558 -33.14 -27.06 -35.51
C ALA A 558 -32.29 -27.60 -34.34
N MET A 559 -30.97 -27.59 -34.48
CA MET A 559 -30.05 -28.00 -33.41
C MET A 559 -30.19 -27.14 -32.14
N VAL A 560 -30.39 -25.83 -32.28
CA VAL A 560 -30.66 -24.92 -31.16
C VAL A 560 -31.95 -25.31 -30.44
N LEU A 561 -33.06 -25.49 -31.18
CA LEU A 561 -34.34 -25.88 -30.58
C LEU A 561 -34.23 -27.23 -29.85
N ASP A 562 -33.50 -28.18 -30.42
CA ASP A 562 -33.25 -29.49 -29.80
C ASP A 562 -32.38 -29.40 -28.55
N ALA A 563 -31.31 -28.59 -28.59
CA ALA A 563 -30.45 -28.33 -27.44
C ALA A 563 -31.26 -27.69 -26.29
N VAL A 564 -32.08 -26.67 -26.58
CA VAL A 564 -32.96 -26.03 -25.59
C VAL A 564 -34.00 -27.01 -25.04
N ARG A 565 -34.60 -27.86 -25.88
CA ARG A 565 -35.54 -28.90 -25.42
C ARG A 565 -34.87 -29.92 -24.50
N SER A 566 -33.66 -30.38 -24.84
CA SER A 566 -32.93 -31.38 -24.04
C SER A 566 -32.38 -30.85 -22.71
N THR A 567 -32.28 -29.53 -22.57
CA THR A 567 -31.78 -28.86 -21.34
C THR A 567 -32.91 -28.42 -20.41
N ARG A 568 -34.14 -28.30 -20.93
CA ARG A 568 -35.35 -28.11 -20.11
C ARG A 568 -35.71 -29.43 -19.42
N PRO A 569 -35.88 -29.46 -18.08
CA PRO A 569 -36.37 -30.67 -17.43
C PRO A 569 -37.77 -30.99 -17.96
N LEU A 570 -38.04 -32.26 -18.23
CA LEU A 570 -39.43 -32.73 -18.31
C LEU A 570 -40.07 -32.43 -16.97
N SER A 571 -41.12 -31.61 -16.97
CA SER A 571 -41.95 -31.38 -15.80
C SER A 571 -42.67 -32.69 -15.44
N SER A 572 -42.03 -33.57 -14.69
CA SER A 572 -42.71 -34.51 -13.81
C SER A 572 -42.91 -33.81 -12.45
N GLY A 573 -44.13 -33.92 -11.94
CA GLY A 573 -44.63 -33.12 -10.83
C GLY A 573 -43.86 -33.27 -9.51
N ALA A 574 -44.24 -32.36 -8.60
CA ALA A 574 -43.82 -32.23 -7.20
C ALA A 574 -42.50 -31.49 -6.94
N GLY A 575 -42.62 -30.17 -6.80
CA GLY A 575 -42.21 -29.52 -5.55
C GLY A 575 -40.72 -29.48 -5.19
N MET A 576 -39.84 -29.09 -6.11
CA MET A 576 -38.58 -28.43 -5.71
C MET A 576 -38.07 -27.55 -6.87
N SER A 577 -38.46 -26.27 -6.82
CA SER A 577 -37.99 -25.23 -7.72
C SER A 577 -36.50 -24.97 -7.48
N THR A 578 -35.63 -25.75 -8.10
CA THR A 578 -34.25 -25.31 -8.36
C THR A 578 -34.32 -24.37 -9.57
N SER A 579 -34.14 -23.08 -9.31
CA SER A 579 -34.20 -22.01 -10.31
C SER A 579 -33.13 -22.22 -11.40
N ARG A 580 -33.44 -22.98 -12.46
CA ARG A 580 -32.59 -23.09 -13.65
C ARG A 580 -32.82 -21.85 -14.52
N GLY A 581 -31.72 -21.15 -14.83
CA GLY A 581 -31.75 -19.83 -15.48
C GLY A 581 -32.50 -19.77 -16.80
N LYS A 582 -32.91 -18.56 -17.17
CA LYS A 582 -33.74 -18.29 -18.36
C LYS A 582 -32.98 -18.63 -19.65
N ILE A 583 -33.68 -19.28 -20.59
CA ILE A 583 -33.15 -19.66 -21.91
C ILE A 583 -34.15 -19.24 -23.00
N ALA A 584 -33.69 -18.47 -23.98
CA ALA A 584 -34.46 -18.00 -25.11
C ALA A 584 -33.75 -18.36 -26.43
N PRO A 585 -34.30 -19.27 -27.26
CA PRO A 585 -33.79 -19.50 -28.60
C PRO A 585 -34.06 -18.29 -29.50
N ILE A 586 -33.16 -18.01 -30.43
CA ILE A 586 -33.28 -16.99 -31.48
C ILE A 586 -32.87 -17.62 -32.82
N ASP A 587 -33.10 -16.92 -33.94
CA ASP A 587 -32.86 -17.49 -35.28
C ASP A 587 -31.41 -17.90 -35.52
N VAL A 588 -30.47 -17.15 -34.96
CA VAL A 588 -29.03 -17.30 -35.15
C VAL A 588 -28.31 -17.92 -33.94
N GLY A 589 -29.05 -18.50 -32.98
CA GLY A 589 -28.47 -19.09 -31.76
C GLY A 589 -29.40 -19.07 -30.54
N VAL A 590 -28.82 -18.90 -29.36
CA VAL A 590 -29.55 -18.93 -28.08
C VAL A 590 -29.01 -17.89 -27.11
N VAL A 591 -29.91 -17.26 -26.36
CA VAL A 591 -29.57 -16.34 -25.26
C VAL A 591 -29.98 -16.99 -23.94
N CYS A 592 -29.05 -17.09 -23.00
CA CYS A 592 -29.29 -17.71 -21.70
C CYS A 592 -28.62 -16.96 -20.53
N GLU A 593 -29.05 -17.26 -19.31
CA GLU A 593 -28.37 -16.82 -18.08
C GLU A 593 -27.18 -17.74 -17.75
N GLY A 594 -26.22 -17.24 -16.95
CA GLY A 594 -24.98 -17.95 -16.60
C GLY A 594 -25.14 -19.41 -16.15
N SER A 595 -26.16 -19.72 -15.35
CA SER A 595 -26.41 -21.09 -14.87
C SER A 595 -26.79 -22.09 -15.97
N ALA A 596 -27.25 -21.61 -17.12
CA ALA A 596 -27.69 -22.43 -18.24
C ALA A 596 -26.63 -22.62 -19.33
N VAL A 597 -25.51 -21.87 -19.27
CA VAL A 597 -24.46 -21.91 -20.30
C VAL A 597 -23.88 -23.30 -20.47
N GLY A 598 -23.45 -23.95 -19.39
CA GLY A 598 -22.83 -25.29 -19.46
C GLY A 598 -23.72 -26.32 -20.16
N PRO A 599 -24.95 -26.58 -19.67
CA PRO A 599 -25.86 -27.53 -20.31
C PRO A 599 -26.19 -27.19 -21.76
N VAL A 600 -26.45 -25.91 -22.08
CA VAL A 600 -26.83 -25.48 -23.43
C VAL A 600 -25.66 -25.59 -24.40
N MET A 601 -24.49 -25.11 -24.00
CA MET A 601 -23.29 -25.13 -24.83
C MET A 601 -22.85 -26.57 -25.13
N LYS A 602 -22.80 -27.43 -24.11
CA LYS A 602 -22.48 -28.85 -24.29
C LYS A 602 -23.42 -29.51 -25.32
N ALA A 603 -24.73 -29.35 -25.11
CA ALA A 603 -25.74 -29.93 -26.00
C ALA A 603 -25.63 -29.42 -27.44
N LEU A 604 -25.34 -28.13 -27.62
CA LEU A 604 -25.19 -27.54 -28.94
C LEU A 604 -23.90 -27.98 -29.62
N HIS A 605 -22.77 -27.94 -28.91
CA HIS A 605 -21.46 -28.37 -29.40
C HIS A 605 -21.47 -29.82 -29.91
N GLU A 606 -22.02 -30.76 -29.12
CA GLU A 606 -22.08 -32.18 -29.51
C GLU A 606 -22.87 -32.39 -30.82
N ARG A 607 -23.96 -31.63 -31.01
CA ARG A 607 -24.80 -31.71 -32.21
C ARG A 607 -24.08 -31.12 -33.42
N VAL A 608 -23.47 -29.94 -33.27
CA VAL A 608 -22.68 -29.31 -34.34
C VAL A 608 -21.52 -30.22 -34.73
N LEU A 609 -20.78 -30.74 -33.75
CA LEU A 609 -19.65 -31.64 -33.99
C LEU A 609 -20.09 -32.91 -34.75
N LYS A 610 -21.21 -33.52 -34.35
CA LYS A 610 -21.77 -34.70 -35.03
C LYS A 610 -22.18 -34.38 -36.47
N LYS A 611 -22.80 -33.21 -36.70
CA LYS A 611 -23.24 -32.77 -38.02
C LYS A 611 -22.06 -32.52 -38.96
N LEU A 612 -21.00 -31.88 -38.48
CA LEU A 612 -19.83 -31.52 -39.29
C LEU A 612 -18.88 -32.69 -39.52
N LYS A 613 -18.79 -33.67 -38.59
CA LYS A 613 -17.96 -34.88 -38.77
C LYS A 613 -18.64 -35.99 -39.58
N GLY A 614 -19.97 -36.05 -39.54
CA GLY A 614 -20.77 -37.08 -40.20
C GLY A 614 -21.37 -36.64 -41.53
N GLY A 615 -20.92 -35.49 -42.07
CA GLY A 615 -21.31 -34.94 -43.37
C GLY A 615 -20.38 -35.36 -44.48
#